data_AF-A0A350M415-F1
#
_entry.id   AF-A0A350M415-F1
#
_cell.length_a   1.000
_cell.length_b   1.000
_cell.length_c   1.000
_cell.angle_alpha   90.00
_cell.angle_beta   90.00
_cell.angle_gamma   90.00
#
_symmetry.space_group_name_H-M   'P 1'
#
loop_
_entity.id
_entity.type
_entity.pdbx_description
1 polymer ?
#
loop_
_entity_poly.entity_id
_entity_poly.type
_entity_poly.pdbx_seq_one_letter_code
_entity_poly.pdbx_strand_id
1 'polypeptide(L)'
;MDYFYPRMKSWRTYVLVFCMLTSVGLYFHFDNLDGFPRYHHAWAQSDHLALALGFLNNGLDFFHPETFHYNPSFPEWWMNANETTITAVDFPIHNYIVAIFMKLFNTKSPGVFRIYLLIYSIIGLFYFCKFSKEIGNDNVLSFLVLIIASTSPVFVY
;
A
#
# COMPACT_ATOMS: atom_id res chain seq x y z
N MET A 1 -34.54 18.69 10.77
CA MET A 1 -34.46 17.96 9.49
C MET A 1 -33.34 16.95 9.63
N ASP A 2 -33.62 15.82 10.27
CA ASP A 2 -32.73 14.67 10.27
C ASP A 2 -32.96 13.91 8.96
N TYR A 3 -32.20 14.27 7.93
CA TYR A 3 -32.18 13.45 6.72
C TYR A 3 -31.56 12.09 7.09
N PHE A 4 -32.38 11.05 6.88
CA PHE A 4 -32.14 9.64 7.13
C PHE A 4 -30.89 9.13 6.40
N TYR A 5 -29.70 9.23 7.01
CA TYR A 5 -28.55 8.43 6.59
C TYR A 5 -28.49 7.15 7.43
N PRO A 6 -28.63 5.96 6.83
CA PRO A 6 -28.55 4.69 7.54
C PRO A 6 -27.10 4.41 7.97
N ARG A 7 -26.69 4.98 9.12
CA ARG A 7 -25.42 4.64 9.76
C ARG A 7 -25.36 3.16 10.10
N MET A 8 -24.20 2.53 9.90
CA MET A 8 -23.91 1.23 10.52
C MET A 8 -23.91 1.40 12.04
N LYS A 9 -24.99 0.96 12.69
CA LYS A 9 -25.22 1.18 14.12
C LYS A 9 -24.50 0.16 15.03
N SER A 10 -24.05 -0.97 14.51
CA SER A 10 -23.48 -2.04 15.33
C SER A 10 -21.98 -2.22 15.08
N TRP A 11 -21.20 -2.19 16.16
CA TRP A 11 -19.77 -2.53 16.14
C TRP A 11 -19.50 -3.92 15.54
N ARG A 12 -20.46 -4.84 15.68
CA ARG A 12 -20.41 -6.18 15.07
C ARG A 12 -20.31 -6.12 13.55
N THR A 13 -21.02 -5.18 12.91
CA THR A 13 -20.97 -5.02 11.45
C THR A 13 -19.59 -4.56 11.00
N TYR A 14 -18.96 -3.62 11.73
CA TYR A 14 -17.60 -3.19 11.41
C TYR A 14 -16.57 -4.31 11.56
N VAL A 15 -16.71 -5.13 12.61
CA VAL A 15 -15.85 -6.30 12.81
C VAL A 15 -16.03 -7.30 11.67
N LEU A 16 -17.28 -7.59 11.27
CA LEU A 16 -17.57 -8.48 10.15
C LEU A 16 -16.98 -7.97 8.83
N VAL A 17 -17.12 -6.68 8.54
CA VAL A 17 -16.50 -6.04 7.37
C VAL A 17 -14.98 -6.21 7.41
N PHE A 18 -14.36 -5.92 8.54
CA PHE A 18 -12.92 -6.03 8.69
C PHE A 18 -12.43 -7.47 8.50
N CYS A 19 -13.06 -8.44 9.16
CA CYS A 19 -12.75 -9.86 9.01
C CYS A 19 -12.93 -10.34 7.57
N MET A 20 -13.99 -9.91 6.89
CA MET A 20 -14.23 -10.22 5.48
C MET A 20 -13.10 -9.67 4.61
N LEU A 21 -12.74 -8.39 4.77
CA LEU A 21 -11.66 -7.75 4.00
C LEU A 21 -10.31 -8.42 4.23
N THR A 22 -9.98 -8.75 5.48
CA THR A 22 -8.78 -9.51 5.80
C THR A 22 -8.79 -10.88 5.13
N SER A 23 -9.92 -11.59 5.16
CA SER A 23 -10.03 -12.92 4.54
C SER A 23 -9.85 -12.86 3.02
N VAL A 24 -10.50 -11.90 2.36
CA VAL A 24 -10.36 -11.68 0.91
C VAL A 24 -8.93 -11.29 0.55
N GLY A 25 -8.34 -10.35 1.30
CA GLY A 25 -6.97 -9.91 1.06
C GLY A 25 -5.96 -11.05 1.23
N LEU A 26 -6.09 -11.86 2.29
CA LEU A 26 -5.24 -13.04 2.46
C LEU A 26 -5.46 -14.06 1.35
N TYR A 27 -6.70 -14.35 0.97
CA TYR A 27 -6.99 -15.30 -0.11
C TYR A 27 -6.27 -14.94 -1.42
N PHE A 28 -6.24 -13.65 -1.80
CA PHE A 28 -5.58 -13.22 -3.03
C PHE A 28 -4.06 -13.07 -2.92
N HIS A 29 -3.53 -12.69 -1.76
CA HIS A 29 -2.13 -12.27 -1.65
C HIS A 29 -1.22 -13.23 -0.88
N PHE A 30 -1.76 -14.22 -0.16
CA PHE A 30 -1.00 -15.08 0.77
C PHE A 30 0.24 -15.71 0.14
N ASP A 31 0.10 -16.34 -1.04
CA ASP A 31 1.18 -17.05 -1.72
C ASP A 31 2.34 -16.13 -2.18
N ASN A 32 2.07 -14.83 -2.27
CA ASN A 32 3.02 -13.85 -2.77
C ASN A 32 3.49 -12.87 -1.69
N LEU A 33 3.14 -13.08 -0.41
CA LEU A 33 3.43 -12.11 0.65
C LEU A 33 4.92 -11.85 0.84
N ASP A 34 5.80 -12.83 0.68
CA ASP A 34 7.26 -12.64 0.88
C ASP A 34 8.05 -12.60 -0.44
N GLY A 35 7.35 -12.68 -1.57
CA GLY A 35 7.97 -12.64 -2.89
C GLY A 35 8.38 -11.24 -3.31
N PHE A 36 9.47 -11.12 -4.07
CA PHE A 36 9.77 -9.89 -4.80
C PHE A 36 8.63 -9.49 -5.74
N PRO A 37 8.51 -8.20 -6.11
CA PRO A 37 7.59 -7.76 -7.15
C PRO A 37 7.76 -8.57 -8.45
N ARG A 38 6.64 -9.01 -9.03
CA ARG A 38 6.59 -9.87 -10.23
C ARG A 38 5.38 -9.48 -11.07
N TYR A 39 5.43 -9.84 -12.35
CA TYR A 39 4.35 -9.61 -13.33
C TYR A 39 4.12 -8.13 -13.67
N HIS A 40 2.89 -7.72 -13.97
CA HIS A 40 2.59 -6.34 -14.33
C HIS A 40 2.78 -5.44 -13.10
N HIS A 41 3.15 -4.19 -13.33
CA HIS A 41 3.53 -3.22 -12.29
C HIS A 41 4.75 -3.62 -11.44
N ALA A 42 5.44 -4.73 -11.74
CA ALA A 42 6.65 -5.13 -11.04
C ALA A 42 7.75 -4.06 -11.09
N TRP A 43 7.81 -3.26 -12.17
CA TRP A 43 8.73 -2.13 -12.26
C TRP A 43 8.45 -1.09 -11.18
N ALA A 44 7.23 -0.53 -11.13
CA ALA A 44 6.85 0.46 -10.13
C ALA A 44 6.95 -0.10 -8.69
N GLN A 45 6.50 -1.33 -8.46
CA GLN A 45 6.61 -1.98 -7.15
C GLN A 45 8.08 -2.19 -6.74
N SER A 46 8.96 -2.54 -7.68
CA SER A 46 10.40 -2.65 -7.43
C SER A 46 11.02 -1.30 -7.09
N ASP A 47 10.62 -0.23 -7.77
CA ASP A 47 11.11 1.12 -7.49
C ASP A 47 10.72 1.57 -6.07
N HIS A 48 9.47 1.33 -5.66
CA HIS A 48 9.00 1.59 -4.29
C HIS A 48 9.74 0.77 -3.23
N LEU A 49 9.97 -0.52 -3.51
CA LEU A 49 10.75 -1.37 -2.62
C LEU A 49 12.21 -0.93 -2.53
N ALA A 50 12.82 -0.53 -3.65
CA ALA A 50 14.18 0.00 -3.69
C ALA A 50 14.32 1.28 -2.87
N LEU A 51 13.32 2.17 -2.90
CA LEU A 51 13.27 3.37 -2.05
C LEU A 51 13.20 3.02 -0.56
N ALA A 52 12.36 2.05 -0.18
CA ALA A 52 12.28 1.60 1.22
C ALA A 52 13.62 1.04 1.71
N LEU A 53 14.32 0.26 0.87
CA LEU A 53 15.65 -0.25 1.17
C LEU A 53 16.71 0.85 1.16
N GLY A 54 16.59 1.86 0.31
CA GLY A 54 17.46 3.04 0.29
C GLY A 54 17.35 3.86 1.57
N PHE A 55 16.14 4.12 2.06
CA PHE A 55 15.95 4.73 3.38
C PHE A 55 16.56 3.90 4.50
N LEU A 56 16.53 2.57 4.41
CA LEU A 56 17.20 1.74 5.40
C LEU A 56 18.74 1.90 5.33
N ASN A 57 19.30 2.06 4.13
CA ASN A 57 20.74 2.22 3.91
C ASN A 57 21.26 3.59 4.34
N ASN A 58 20.51 4.67 4.08
CA ASN A 58 20.91 6.04 4.43
C ASN A 58 20.63 6.42 5.89
N GLY A 59 20.22 5.47 6.73
CA GLY A 59 19.97 5.70 8.15
C GLY A 59 18.58 6.26 8.50
N LEU A 60 17.61 6.15 7.59
CA LEU A 60 16.29 6.78 7.62
C LEU A 60 16.33 8.30 7.41
N ASP A 61 17.22 8.77 6.53
CA ASP A 61 17.17 10.17 6.09
C ASP A 61 15.98 10.36 5.13
N PHE A 62 14.91 10.94 5.66
CA PHE A 62 13.66 11.20 4.95
C PHE A 62 13.81 12.16 3.76
N PHE A 63 14.73 13.13 3.85
CA PHE A 63 14.85 14.20 2.87
C PHE A 63 15.77 13.86 1.70
N HIS A 64 16.59 12.82 1.85
CA HIS A 64 17.49 12.33 0.80
C HIS A 64 17.15 10.89 0.42
N PRO A 65 15.99 10.63 -0.21
CA PRO A 65 15.62 9.29 -0.65
C PRO A 65 16.68 8.70 -1.59
N GLU A 66 17.01 7.43 -1.37
CA GLU A 66 18.00 6.68 -2.15
C GLU A 66 17.38 5.48 -2.85
N THR A 67 17.96 5.07 -3.97
CA THR A 67 17.66 3.79 -4.63
C THR A 67 18.94 2.98 -4.84
N PHE A 68 18.90 1.96 -5.70
CA PHE A 68 20.08 1.23 -6.16
C PHE A 68 20.68 1.80 -7.45
N HIS A 69 20.16 2.94 -7.91
CA HIS A 69 20.52 3.48 -9.21
C HIS A 69 21.55 4.61 -9.08
N TYR A 70 22.73 4.41 -9.67
CA TYR A 70 23.82 5.41 -9.67
C TYR A 70 23.75 6.36 -10.86
N ASN A 71 23.03 6.03 -11.93
CA ASN A 71 23.12 6.75 -13.20
C ASN A 71 21.75 7.30 -13.63
N PRO A 72 21.19 8.31 -12.94
CA PRO A 72 19.81 8.74 -13.14
C PRO A 72 19.53 9.23 -14.58
N SER A 73 18.27 9.11 -15.01
CA SER A 73 17.80 9.61 -16.32
C SER A 73 18.03 11.10 -16.54
N PHE A 74 18.09 11.89 -15.46
CA PHE A 74 18.29 13.32 -15.52
C PHE A 74 19.42 13.73 -14.57
N PRO A 75 20.26 14.71 -14.94
CA PRO A 75 20.18 15.49 -16.19
C PRO A 75 20.84 14.81 -17.42
N GLU A 76 21.63 13.75 -17.22
CA GLU A 76 22.54 13.25 -18.26
C GLU A 76 22.12 11.91 -18.91
N TRP A 77 20.85 11.50 -18.78
CA TRP A 77 20.28 10.35 -19.52
C TRP A 77 21.12 9.09 -19.50
N TRP A 78 21.52 8.64 -18.31
CA TRP A 78 22.29 7.40 -18.13
C TRP A 78 23.72 7.45 -18.73
N MET A 79 24.28 8.63 -19.02
CA MET A 79 25.61 8.74 -19.64
C MET A 79 26.76 8.66 -18.62
N ASN A 80 26.55 9.11 -17.37
CA ASN A 80 27.58 9.15 -16.34
C ASN A 80 27.03 8.65 -15.00
N ALA A 81 27.73 7.71 -14.37
CA ALA A 81 27.39 7.29 -13.02
C ALA A 81 27.68 8.42 -12.02
N ASN A 82 26.67 8.78 -11.22
CA ASN A 82 26.83 9.63 -10.05
C ASN A 82 27.62 8.89 -8.95
N GLU A 83 28.18 9.67 -8.03
CA GLU A 83 28.83 9.15 -6.82
C GLU A 83 27.82 8.68 -5.76
N THR A 84 26.56 9.12 -5.85
CA THR A 84 25.48 8.81 -4.91
C THR A 84 24.29 8.17 -5.62
N THR A 85 23.44 7.49 -4.84
CA THR A 85 22.16 6.93 -5.31
C THR A 85 20.96 7.74 -4.84
N ILE A 86 21.20 8.94 -4.31
CA ILE A 86 20.16 9.90 -3.94
C ILE A 86 19.40 10.27 -5.20
N THR A 87 18.07 10.17 -5.14
CA THR A 87 17.21 10.39 -6.28
C THR A 87 16.04 11.29 -5.92
N ALA A 88 15.54 12.04 -6.90
CA ALA A 88 14.31 12.80 -6.75
C ALA A 88 13.11 11.88 -6.92
N VAL A 89 12.18 11.92 -5.96
CA VAL A 89 10.92 11.18 -6.00
C VAL A 89 9.79 12.03 -5.45
N ASP A 90 8.56 11.67 -5.81
CA ASP A 90 7.37 12.19 -5.15
C ASP A 90 7.38 11.86 -3.65
N PHE A 91 6.52 12.54 -2.88
CA PHE A 91 6.48 12.47 -1.42
C PHE A 91 6.56 11.01 -0.88
N PRO A 92 7.71 10.58 -0.32
CA PRO A 92 8.04 9.16 -0.23
C PRO A 92 7.56 8.49 1.07
N ILE A 93 6.43 8.95 1.63
CA ILE A 93 5.99 8.56 2.97
C ILE A 93 5.70 7.07 3.13
N HIS A 94 5.14 6.43 2.11
CA HIS A 94 4.84 4.99 2.15
C HIS A 94 6.12 4.16 2.19
N ASN A 95 7.11 4.52 1.38
CA ASN A 95 8.41 3.84 1.34
C ASN A 95 9.16 4.04 2.66
N TYR A 96 9.08 5.24 3.24
CA TYR A 96 9.71 5.57 4.51
C TYR A 96 9.10 4.81 5.70
N ILE A 97 7.77 4.70 5.77
CA ILE A 97 7.11 3.91 6.82
C ILE A 97 7.53 2.44 6.74
N VAL A 98 7.61 1.88 5.54
CA VAL A 98 8.10 0.51 5.33
C VAL A 98 9.55 0.36 5.81
N ALA A 99 10.42 1.33 5.52
CA ALA A 99 11.80 1.34 5.98
C ALA A 99 11.91 1.35 7.52
N ILE A 100 11.04 2.12 8.20
CA ILE A 100 10.94 2.10 9.68
C ILE A 100 10.60 0.69 10.16
N PHE A 101 9.58 0.05 9.58
CA PHE A 101 9.21 -1.32 9.98
C PHE A 101 10.32 -2.34 9.70
N MET A 102 11.00 -2.23 8.57
CA MET A 102 12.17 -3.05 8.24
C MET A 102 13.29 -2.88 9.27
N LYS A 103 13.56 -1.64 9.72
CA LYS A 103 14.54 -1.35 10.78
C LYS A 103 14.10 -1.91 12.14
N LEU A 104 12.83 -1.74 12.51
CA LEU A 104 12.26 -2.26 13.77
C LEU A 104 12.29 -3.79 13.85
N PHE A 105 11.99 -4.47 12.75
CA PHE A 105 12.01 -5.93 12.67
C PHE A 105 13.38 -6.50 12.30
N ASN A 106 14.38 -5.64 12.07
CA ASN A 106 15.72 -6.00 11.64
C ASN A 106 15.72 -6.94 10.41
N THR A 107 14.95 -6.60 9.38
CA THR A 107 14.78 -7.41 8.17
C THR A 107 14.73 -6.56 6.91
N LYS A 108 15.12 -7.13 5.78
CA LYS A 108 15.00 -6.53 4.43
C LYS A 108 13.98 -7.28 3.56
N SER A 109 13.16 -8.14 4.16
CA SER A 109 12.19 -8.97 3.44
C SER A 109 11.16 -8.10 2.69
N PRO A 110 10.86 -8.40 1.41
CA PRO A 110 9.76 -7.77 0.68
C PRO A 110 8.40 -7.94 1.36
N GLY A 111 8.25 -8.91 2.26
CA GLY A 111 7.03 -9.13 3.02
C GLY A 111 6.62 -7.99 3.92
N VAL A 112 7.57 -7.23 4.47
CA VAL A 112 7.23 -6.02 5.25
C VAL A 112 6.50 -5.00 4.37
N PHE A 113 7.00 -4.79 3.14
CA PHE A 113 6.40 -3.91 2.15
C PHE A 113 5.01 -4.38 1.72
N ARG A 114 4.86 -5.68 1.41
CA ARG A 114 3.58 -6.25 0.95
C ARG A 114 2.52 -6.28 2.06
N ILE A 115 2.90 -6.62 3.28
CA ILE A 115 1.98 -6.58 4.43
C ILE A 115 1.53 -5.13 4.70
N TYR A 116 2.45 -4.17 4.62
CA TYR A 116 2.09 -2.76 4.75
C TYR A 116 1.04 -2.33 3.71
N LEU A 117 1.26 -2.65 2.44
CA LEU A 117 0.30 -2.37 1.37
C LEU A 117 -1.05 -3.05 1.61
N LEU A 118 -1.04 -4.32 2.04
CA LEU A 118 -2.28 -5.06 2.35
C LEU A 118 -3.07 -4.39 3.47
N ILE A 119 -2.40 -3.99 4.56
CA ILE A 119 -3.02 -3.27 5.67
C ILE A 119 -3.59 -1.94 5.19
N TYR A 120 -2.81 -1.18 4.42
CA TYR A 120 -3.25 0.11 3.87
C TYR A 120 -4.49 -0.03 2.98
N SER A 121 -4.51 -1.05 2.13
CA SER A 121 -5.65 -1.43 1.28
C SER A 121 -6.89 -1.80 2.10
N ILE A 122 -6.75 -2.61 3.16
CA ILE A 122 -7.87 -2.97 4.05
C ILE A 122 -8.43 -1.73 4.74
N ILE A 123 -7.57 -0.83 5.22
CA ILE A 123 -8.00 0.44 5.83
C ILE A 123 -8.78 1.27 4.80
N GLY A 124 -8.24 1.44 3.59
CA GLY A 124 -8.91 2.18 2.50
C GLY A 124 -10.30 1.62 2.19
N LEU A 125 -10.42 0.31 1.99
CA LEU A 125 -11.68 -0.36 1.71
C LEU A 125 -12.68 -0.27 2.88
N PHE A 126 -12.20 -0.36 4.11
CA PHE A 126 -13.05 -0.19 5.29
C PHE A 126 -13.69 1.21 5.33
N TYR A 127 -12.89 2.26 5.09
CA TYR A 127 -13.42 3.63 5.02
C TYR A 127 -14.26 3.87 3.77
N PHE A 128 -13.99 3.18 2.65
CA PHE A 128 -14.84 3.21 1.47
C PHE A 128 -16.24 2.64 1.76
N CYS A 129 -16.34 1.54 2.50
CA CYS A 129 -17.62 1.01 2.96
C CYS A 129 -18.37 2.00 3.86
N LYS A 130 -17.66 2.69 4.77
CA LYS A 130 -18.25 3.74 5.61
C LYS A 130 -18.71 4.93 4.78
N PHE A 131 -17.93 5.34 3.78
CA PHE A 131 -18.29 6.45 2.91
C PHE A 131 -19.54 6.13 2.09
N SER A 132 -19.63 4.93 1.51
CA SER A 132 -20.84 4.46 0.82
C SER A 132 -22.09 4.58 1.70
N LYS A 133 -21.94 4.34 3.00
CA LYS A 133 -23.02 4.48 3.98
C LYS A 133 -23.44 5.91 4.26
N GLU A 134 -22.47 6.80 4.41
CA GLU A 134 -22.76 8.22 4.66
C GLU A 134 -23.40 8.91 3.44
N ILE A 135 -23.28 8.35 2.23
CA ILE A 135 -23.98 8.86 1.03
C ILE A 135 -25.46 8.42 0.98
N GLY A 136 -25.90 7.51 1.85
CA GLY A 136 -27.31 7.11 1.96
C GLY A 136 -27.61 5.66 1.54
N ASN A 137 -26.59 4.86 1.20
CA ASN A 137 -26.81 3.47 0.81
C ASN A 137 -27.27 2.60 1.99
N ASP A 138 -28.16 1.62 1.72
CA ASP A 138 -28.51 0.61 2.71
C ASP A 138 -27.34 -0.36 3.01
N ASN A 139 -27.52 -1.27 3.97
CA ASN A 139 -26.42 -2.15 4.39
C ASN A 139 -25.99 -3.06 3.24
N VAL A 140 -26.95 -3.63 2.53
CA VAL A 140 -26.73 -4.59 1.47
C VAL A 140 -25.96 -3.94 0.33
N LEU A 141 -26.36 -2.74 -0.09
CA LEU A 141 -25.72 -2.01 -1.18
C LEU A 141 -24.28 -1.62 -0.82
N SER A 142 -24.02 -1.15 0.40
CA SER A 142 -22.64 -0.85 0.81
C SER A 142 -21.75 -2.09 0.88
N PHE A 143 -22.29 -3.24 1.32
CA PHE A 143 -21.57 -4.51 1.28
C PHE A 143 -21.30 -4.95 -0.17
N LEU A 144 -22.27 -4.81 -1.07
CA LEU A 144 -22.12 -5.17 -2.47
C LEU A 144 -21.06 -4.30 -3.15
N VAL A 145 -21.07 -2.99 -2.91
CA VAL A 145 -20.04 -2.05 -3.40
C VAL A 145 -18.65 -2.47 -2.89
N LEU A 146 -18.55 -2.86 -1.61
CA LEU A 146 -17.30 -3.32 -1.03
C LEU A 146 -16.80 -4.64 -1.66
N ILE A 147 -17.69 -5.62 -1.87
CA ILE A 147 -17.36 -6.89 -2.52
C ILE A 147 -16.83 -6.61 -3.93
N ILE A 148 -17.53 -5.80 -4.72
CA ILE A 148 -17.11 -5.46 -6.09
C ILE A 148 -15.75 -4.76 -6.08
N ALA A 149 -15.56 -3.77 -5.20
CA ALA A 149 -14.28 -3.06 -5.12
C ALA A 149 -13.13 -3.97 -4.70
N SER A 150 -13.31 -4.79 -3.66
CA SER A 150 -12.28 -5.69 -3.11
C SER A 150 -11.93 -6.88 -4.01
N THR A 151 -12.84 -7.27 -4.90
CA THR A 151 -12.62 -8.37 -5.86
C THR A 151 -12.33 -7.89 -7.29
N SER A 152 -12.34 -6.57 -7.51
CA SER A 152 -12.03 -5.99 -8.81
C SER A 152 -10.59 -6.33 -9.22
N PRO A 153 -10.35 -6.82 -10.45
CA PRO A 153 -9.01 -7.07 -10.95
C PRO A 153 -8.11 -5.83 -10.89
N VAL A 154 -8.69 -4.64 -11.00
CA VAL A 154 -7.94 -3.36 -10.92
C VAL A 154 -7.40 -3.10 -9.51
N PHE A 155 -8.06 -3.64 -8.49
CA PHE A 155 -7.66 -3.45 -7.10
C PHE A 155 -6.76 -4.58 -6.59
N VAL A 156 -7.06 -5.82 -6.99
CA VAL A 156 -6.32 -7.02 -6.56
C VAL A 156 -4.94 -7.10 -7.20
N TYR A 157 -4.74 -6.49 -8.35
CA TYR A 157 -3.55 -6.63 -9.17
C TYR A 157 -2.69 -5.37 -9.19
#